data_AF-A0A1G1PCC2-F1
#
_entry.id   AF-A0A1G1PCC2-F1
#
_cell.length_a   1.000
_cell.length_b   1.000
_cell.length_c   1.000
_cell.angle_alpha   90.00
_cell.angle_beta   90.00
_cell.angle_gamma   90.00
#
_symmetry.space_group_name_H-M   'P 1'
#
loop_
_entity.id
_entity.type
_entity.pdbx_description
1 polymer ?
#
loop_
_entity_poly.entity_id
_entity_poly.type
_entity_poly.pdbx_seq_one_letter_code
_entity_poly.pdbx_strand_id
1 'polypeptide(L)' 'MTWDYTKTEYEKQAKADPVWHLERLINYGLEKEKLDRNLLAQYLPQLKIPEDRRAFLELLLWNKPF' A
#
# COMPACT_ATOMS: atom_id res chain seq x y z
N MET A 1 -17.29 9.75 -20.75
CA MET A 1 -17.27 9.80 -19.27
C MET A 1 -15.82 9.68 -18.84
N THR A 2 -15.13 10.80 -18.63
CA THR A 2 -13.87 10.76 -17.89
C THR A 2 -14.22 10.36 -16.48
N TRP A 3 -13.69 9.23 -16.04
CA TRP A 3 -13.75 8.75 -14.66
C TRP A 3 -12.85 9.69 -13.85
N ASP A 4 -13.29 10.95 -13.68
CA ASP A 4 -12.56 12.05 -13.06
C ASP A 4 -12.54 11.84 -11.54
N TYR A 5 -11.92 10.73 -11.10
CA TYR A 5 -11.29 10.71 -9.79
C TYR A 5 -10.11 11.66 -9.90
N THR A 6 -10.36 12.93 -9.56
CA THR A 6 -9.33 13.95 -9.75
C THR A 6 -8.13 13.57 -8.89
N LYS A 7 -6.92 13.67 -9.46
CA LYS A 7 -5.66 13.37 -8.74
C LYS A 7 -5.60 14.04 -7.36
N THR A 8 -6.21 15.21 -7.24
CA THR A 8 -6.39 15.97 -6.00
C THR A 8 -7.22 15.27 -4.93
N GLU A 9 -8.31 14.59 -5.29
CA GLU A 9 -9.13 13.83 -4.32
C GLU A 9 -8.41 12.57 -3.87
N TYR A 10 -7.70 11.92 -4.79
CA TYR A 10 -6.82 10.80 -4.47
C TYR A 10 -5.74 11.21 -3.46
N GLU A 11 -5.01 12.30 -3.73
CA GLU A 11 -3.95 12.80 -2.84
C GLU A 11 -4.50 13.22 -1.46
N LYS A 12 -5.69 13.81 -1.41
CA LYS A 12 -6.37 14.13 -0.14
C LYS A 12 -6.70 12.86 0.65
N GLN A 13 -7.27 11.86 -0.01
CA GLN A 13 -7.60 10.59 0.63
C GLN A 13 -6.34 9.84 1.08
N ALA A 14 -5.29 9.82 0.26
CA ALA A 14 -4.03 9.17 0.59
C ALA A 14 -3.35 9.77 1.83
N LYS A 15 -3.48 11.09 2.03
CA LYS A 15 -3.01 11.77 3.24
C LYS A 15 -3.89 11.51 4.45
N ALA A 16 -5.20 11.37 4.26
CA ALA A 16 -6.15 11.13 5.34
C ALA A 16 -6.14 9.67 5.82
N ASP A 17 -5.88 8.73 4.92
CA ASP A 17 -5.91 7.30 5.19
C ASP A 17 -4.71 6.57 4.53
N PRO A 18 -3.59 6.46 5.26
CA PRO A 18 -2.40 5.75 4.80
C PRO A 18 -2.61 4.24 4.59
N VAL A 19 -3.54 3.62 5.33
CA VAL A 19 -3.86 2.19 5.21
C VAL A 19 -4.52 1.93 3.86
N TRP A 20 -5.57 2.69 3.55
CA TRP A 20 -6.27 2.63 2.27
C TRP A 20 -5.32 2.87 1.09
N HIS A 21 -4.41 3.84 1.23
CA HIS A 21 -3.44 4.15 0.20
C HIS A 21 -2.47 2.99 -0.04
N LEU A 22 -1.89 2.43 1.03
CA LEU A 22 -1.00 1.28 0.95
C LEU A 22 -1.68 0.05 0.33
N GLU A 23 -2.91 -0.25 0.73
CA GLU A 23 -3.70 -1.34 0.15
C GLU A 23 -3.86 -1.16 -1.36
N ARG A 24 -4.17 0.06 -1.82
CA ARG A 24 -4.30 0.34 -3.26
C ARG A 24 -2.98 0.18 -4.00
N LEU A 25 -1.89 0.72 -3.47
CA LEU A 25 -0.57 0.62 -4.09
C LEU A 25 -0.12 -0.84 -4.22
N ILE A 26 -0.33 -1.64 -3.19
CA ILE A 26 0.01 -3.07 -3.19
C ILE A 26 -0.89 -3.85 -4.16
N ASN A 27 -2.19 -3.50 -4.23
CA ASN A 27 -3.15 -4.28 -5.00
C ASN A 27 -3.18 -3.95 -6.49
N TYR A 28 -3.01 -2.67 -6.85
CA TYR A 28 -3.18 -2.17 -8.22
C TYR A 28 -1.86 -1.71 -8.85
N GLY A 29 -0.78 -1.68 -8.07
CA GLY A 29 0.54 -1.34 -8.55
C GLY A 29 0.99 0.05 -8.12
N LEU A 30 2.31 0.20 -8.08
CA LEU A 30 3.02 1.36 -7.56
C LEU A 30 3.30 2.42 -8.63
N GLU A 31 2.96 2.15 -9.90
CA GLU A 31 3.39 2.90 -11.08
C GLU A 31 4.90 3.26 -11.03
N LYS A 32 5.24 4.50 -10.64
CA LYS A 32 6.62 5.01 -10.52
C LYS A 32 7.07 5.27 -9.09
N GLU A 33 6.23 4.99 -8.11
CA GLU A 33 6.50 5.25 -6.70
C GLU A 33 7.08 4.02 -6.00
N LYS A 34 7.77 4.23 -4.88
CA LYS A 34 8.27 3.15 -4.02
C LYS A 34 7.50 3.20 -2.71
N LEU A 35 7.24 2.04 -2.13
CA LEU A 35 6.70 1.95 -0.78
C LEU A 35 7.74 2.48 0.22
N ASP A 36 7.30 3.38 1.10
CA ASP A 36 8.10 3.75 2.26
C ASP A 36 8.17 2.56 3.23
N ARG A 37 9.39 2.12 3.56
CA ARG A 37 9.62 0.93 4.38
C ARG A 37 9.05 1.07 5.79
N ASN A 38 9.19 2.26 6.40
CA ASN A 38 8.76 2.49 7.77
C ASN A 38 7.24 2.55 7.85
N LEU A 39 6.61 3.25 6.90
CA LEU A 39 5.16 3.32 6.76
C LEU A 39 4.57 1.92 6.53
N LEU A 40 5.18 1.15 5.63
CA LEU A 40 4.76 -0.22 5.37
C LEU A 40 4.89 -1.08 6.63
N ALA A 41 6.03 -1.07 7.33
CA ALA A 41 6.21 -1.86 8.55
C ALA A 41 5.21 -1.50 9.65
N GLN A 42 4.86 -0.21 9.78
CA GLN A 42 3.90 0.28 10.76
C GLN A 42 2.47 -0.20 10.46
N TYR A 43 2.04 -0.15 9.20
CA TYR A 43 0.65 -0.44 8.82
C TYR A 43 0.42 -1.85 8.29
N LEU A 44 1.47 -2.63 7.98
CA LEU A 44 1.34 -4.01 7.46
C LEU A 44 0.37 -4.87 8.29
N PRO A 45 0.38 -4.86 9.63
CA PRO A 45 -0.58 -5.64 10.44
C PRO A 45 -2.06 -5.26 10.21
N GLN A 46 -2.32 -4.05 9.72
CA GLN A 46 -3.66 -3.49 9.52
C GLN A 46 -4.17 -3.63 8.08
N LEU A 47 -3.28 -3.91 7.12
CA LEU A 47 -3.64 -3.98 5.70
C LEU A 47 -4.53 -5.19 5.38
N LYS A 48 -5.63 -4.97 4.66
CA LYS A 48 -6.48 -6.02 4.09
C LYS A 48 -6.00 -6.37 2.69
N ILE A 49 -4.88 -7.08 2.62
CA ILE A 49 -4.26 -7.58 1.38
C ILE A 49 -4.24 -9.11 1.36
N PRO A 50 -4.18 -9.73 0.16
CA PRO A 50 -3.95 -11.16 0.00
C PRO A 50 -2.74 -11.68 0.82
N GLU A 51 -2.86 -12.90 1.36
CA GLU A 51 -1.87 -13.49 2.27
C GLU A 51 -0.51 -13.74 1.61
N ASP A 52 -0.51 -14.10 0.32
CA ASP A 52 0.71 -14.25 -0.49
C ASP A 52 1.50 -12.94 -0.58
N ARG A 53 0.80 -11.81 -0.76
CA ARG A 53 1.41 -10.47 -0.77
C ARG A 53 1.91 -10.09 0.61
N ARG A 54 1.14 -10.39 1.66
CA ARG A 54 1.56 -10.18 3.05
C ARG A 54 2.86 -10.94 3.34
N ALA A 55 2.89 -12.25 3.10
CA ALA A 55 4.07 -13.09 3.34
C ALA A 55 5.30 -12.58 2.57
N PHE A 56 5.13 -12.17 1.31
CA PHE A 56 6.21 -11.57 0.53
C PHE A 56 6.74 -10.26 1.15
N LEU A 57 5.84 -9.38 1.61
CA LEU A 57 6.25 -8.12 2.25
C LEU A 57 6.91 -8.37 3.62
N GLU A 58 6.46 -9.36 4.38
CA GLU A 58 7.08 -9.76 5.65
C GLU A 58 8.50 -10.30 5.44
N LEU A 59 8.71 -11.09 4.38
CA LEU A 59 10.04 -11.52 3.97
C LEU A 59 10.94 -10.31 3.66
N LEU A 60 10.45 -9.35 2.86
CA LEU A 60 11.25 -8.16 2.51
C LEU A 60 11.55 -7.26 3.70
N LEU A 61 10.63 -7.13 4.65
CA LEU A 61 10.78 -6.24 5.80
C LEU A 61 11.66 -6.83 6.90
N TRP A 62 11.48 -8.11 7.19
CA TRP A 62 12.00 -8.76 8.39
C TRP A 62 12.84 -10.01 8.09
N ASN A 63 13.05 -10.35 6.81
CA ASN A 63 13.74 -11.57 6.40
C ASN A 63 13.11 -12.82 7.05
N LYS A 64 11.77 -12.81 7.19
CA LYS A 64 10.99 -13.87 7.82
C LYS A 64 10.93 -15.08 6.88
N PRO A 65 11.49 -16.24 7.26
CA PRO A 65 11.42 -17.44 6.44
C PRO A 65 9.97 -17.97 6.38
N PHE A 66 9.62 -18.56 5.23
CA PHE A 66 8.30 -19.12 4.92
C PHE A 66 7.95 -20.34 5.79
#